data_AF-A0AAE8VYR5-F1
#
_entry.id   AF-A0AAE8VYR5-F1
#
_cell.length_a   1.000
_cell.length_b   1.000
_cell.length_c   1.000
_cell.angle_alpha   90.00
_cell.angle_beta   90.00
_cell.angle_gamma   90.00
#
_symmetry.space_group_name_H-M   'P 1'
#
loop_
_entity.id
_entity.type
_entity.pdbx_description
1 polymer ?
#
loop_
_entity_poly.entity_id
_entity_poly.type
_entity_poly.pdbx_seq_one_letter_code
_entity_poly.pdbx_strand_id
1 'polypeptide(L)' 'MRDHLDQGRHKYEMVISDKTGAPADIDAVVARISLLWHGQRDRHEGGSTSAPVTQEVAETAVDTAAILVHWISSGSIRKK' A
#
# COMPACT_ATOMS: atom_id res chain seq x y z
N MET A 1 -8.86 10.10 -0.65
CA MET A 1 -8.44 8.69 -0.85
C MET A 1 -7.88 8.05 0.41
N ARG A 2 -6.96 8.71 1.13
CA ARG A 2 -6.46 8.23 2.44
C ARG A 2 -7.57 8.01 3.46
N ASP A 3 -8.50 8.96 3.58
CA ASP A 3 -9.69 8.85 4.44
C ASP A 3 -10.54 7.61 4.15
N HIS A 4 -10.67 7.20 2.88
CA HIS A 4 -11.52 6.07 2.52
C HIS A 4 -10.86 4.72 2.82
N LEU A 5 -9.52 4.65 2.69
CA LEU A 5 -8.74 3.47 3.09
C LEU A 5 -8.67 3.35 4.62
N ASP A 6 -8.48 4.46 5.34
CA ASP A 6 -8.50 4.48 6.81
C ASP A 6 -9.87 4.08 7.36
N GLN A 7 -10.95 4.59 6.77
CA GLN A 7 -12.32 4.18 7.12
C GLN A 7 -12.60 2.69 6.85
N GLY A 8 -11.86 2.05 5.94
CA GLY A 8 -12.04 0.64 5.59
C GLY A 8 -11.30 -0.36 6.48
N ARG A 9 -10.30 0.08 7.27
CA ARG A 9 -9.38 -0.81 8.01
C ARG A 9 -10.09 -1.80 8.92
N HIS A 10 -11.10 -1.33 9.64
CA HIS A 10 -11.86 -2.17 10.56
C HIS A 10 -12.62 -3.32 9.88
N LYS A 11 -12.69 -3.36 8.54
CA LYS A 11 -13.37 -4.40 7.76
C LYS A 11 -12.42 -5.51 7.29
N TYR A 12 -11.11 -5.33 7.41
CA TYR A 12 -10.12 -6.25 6.86
C TYR A 12 -9.04 -6.60 7.89
N GLU A 13 -8.43 -7.76 7.70
CA GLU A 13 -7.30 -8.26 8.49
C GLU A 13 -6.32 -9.02 7.60
N MET A 14 -5.09 -9.14 8.11
CA MET A 14 -4.06 -9.98 7.53
C MET A 14 -4.15 -11.41 8.07
N VAL A 15 -3.72 -12.39 7.28
CA VAL A 15 -3.61 -13.79 7.73
C VAL A 15 -2.48 -13.99 8.75
N ILE A 16 -1.45 -13.14 8.72
CA ILE A 16 -0.38 -13.17 9.72
C ILE A 16 -0.89 -12.64 11.07
N SER A 17 -0.47 -13.29 12.15
CA SER A 17 -0.82 -12.86 13.50
C SER A 17 0.00 -11.64 13.96
N ASP A 18 -0.61 -10.82 14.82
CA ASP A 18 0.07 -9.82 15.61
C ASP A 18 0.78 -10.45 16.83
N LYS A 19 1.38 -9.59 17.68
CA LYS A 19 2.08 -10.01 18.90
C LYS A 19 1.21 -10.72 19.95
N THR A 20 -0.11 -10.64 19.82
CA THR A 20 -1.10 -11.27 20.72
C THR A 20 -1.61 -12.60 20.18
N GLY A 21 -1.25 -12.96 18.94
CA GLY A 21 -1.74 -14.14 18.25
C GLY A 21 -3.03 -13.90 17.45
N ALA A 22 -3.68 -12.75 17.61
CA ALA A 22 -4.83 -12.34 16.80
C ALA A 22 -4.39 -11.97 15.36
N PRO A 23 -5.28 -12.03 14.36
CA PRO A 23 -4.99 -11.53 13.02
C PRO A 23 -4.52 -10.07 13.04
N ALA A 24 -3.43 -9.76 12.32
CA ALA A 24 -2.88 -8.42 12.28
C ALA A 24 -3.78 -7.44 11.49
N ASP A 25 -3.71 -6.15 11.83
CA ASP A 25 -4.34 -5.09 11.04
C ASP A 25 -3.69 -4.95 9.65
N ILE A 26 -4.39 -4.32 8.72
CA ILE A 26 -3.92 -4.00 7.38
C ILE A 26 -3.01 -2.75 7.32
N ASP A 27 -2.48 -2.28 8.44
CA ASP A 27 -1.55 -1.13 8.51
C ASP A 27 -0.43 -1.17 7.50
N ALA A 28 0.21 -2.34 7.37
CA ALA A 28 1.30 -2.54 6.43
C ALA A 28 0.85 -2.43 4.96
N VAL A 29 -0.41 -2.75 4.67
CA VAL A 29 -1.02 -2.63 3.33
C VAL A 29 -1.28 -1.16 3.02
N VAL A 30 -1.94 -0.45 3.94
CA VAL A 30 -2.29 0.96 3.74
C VAL A 30 -1.03 1.84 3.65
N ALA A 31 0.02 1.51 4.40
CA ALA A 31 1.31 2.19 4.30
C ALA A 31 1.93 2.04 2.90
N ARG A 32 1.89 0.84 2.30
CA ARG A 32 2.40 0.59 0.94
C ARG A 32 1.56 1.25 -0.14
N ILE A 33 0.23 1.20 -0.03
CA ILE A 33 -0.66 1.94 -0.95
C ILE A 33 -0.37 3.45 -0.86
N SER A 34 -0.17 3.96 0.35
CA SER A 34 0.22 5.36 0.56
C SER A 34 1.58 5.66 -0.07
N LEU A 35 2.57 4.77 0.04
CA LEU A 35 3.87 4.93 -0.58
C LEU A 35 3.74 5.11 -2.11
N LEU A 36 2.96 4.26 -2.77
CA LEU A 36 2.70 4.35 -4.21
C LEU A 36 1.97 5.65 -4.58
N TRP A 37 0.93 6.01 -3.83
CA TRP A 37 0.14 7.23 -4.08
C TRP A 37 0.99 8.51 -4.00
N HIS A 38 1.83 8.64 -2.98
CA HIS A 38 2.66 9.84 -2.79
C HIS A 38 3.96 9.80 -3.62
N GLY A 39 4.42 8.62 -4.02
CA GLY A 39 5.59 8.45 -4.89
C GLY A 39 5.33 8.83 -6.34
N GLN A 40 4.07 8.84 -6.79
CA GLN A 40 3.66 9.23 -8.14
C GLN A 40 3.45 10.74 -8.35
N ARG A 41 4.07 11.58 -7.50
CA ARG A 41 3.91 13.06 -7.49
C ARG A 41 4.19 13.75 -8.83
N ASP A 42 4.91 13.12 -9.75
CA ASP A 42 5.31 13.66 -11.06
C ASP A 42 4.18 13.66 -12.12
N ARG A 43 2.96 13.19 -11.80
CA ARG A 43 1.90 12.96 -12.80
C ARG A 43 0.65 13.83 -12.70
N HIS A 44 0.65 14.85 -11.85
CA HIS A 44 -0.45 15.83 -11.80
C HIS A 44 0.01 17.20 -12.31
N GLU A 45 -0.77 17.76 -13.25
CA GLU A 45 -0.57 19.11 -13.79
C GLU A 45 -0.49 20.14 -12.65
N GLY A 46 0.63 20.88 -12.58
CA GLY A 46 0.80 22.05 -11.70
C GLY A 46 1.67 21.87 -10.44
N GLY A 47 2.24 20.69 -10.18
CA GLY A 47 3.18 20.49 -9.06
C GLY A 47 4.64 20.70 -9.46
N SER A 48 5.32 21.68 -8.85
CA SER A 48 6.76 21.94 -9.06
C SER A 48 7.65 20.89 -8.39
N THR A 49 7.57 19.62 -8.79
CA THR A 49 8.56 18.60 -8.42
C THR A 49 8.66 17.52 -9.49
N SER A 50 9.20 17.85 -10.66
CA SER A 50 9.68 16.85 -11.62
C SER A 50 11.06 16.39 -11.19
N ALA A 51 11.10 15.62 -10.08
CA ALA A 51 12.31 14.94 -9.69
C ALA A 51 12.50 13.76 -10.65
N PRO A 52 13.70 13.59 -11.25
CA PRO A 52 13.97 12.44 -12.09
C PRO A 52 13.67 11.14 -11.33
N VAL A 53 12.82 10.29 -11.89
CA VAL A 53 12.59 8.95 -11.36
C VAL A 53 13.83 8.12 -11.68
N THR A 54 14.59 7.75 -10.66
CA THR A 54 15.72 6.84 -10.83
C THR A 54 15.20 5.42 -11.06
N GLN A 55 16.05 4.56 -11.64
CA GLN A 55 15.70 3.16 -11.88
C GLN A 55 15.31 2.45 -10.57
N GLU A 56 16.02 2.71 -9.48
CA GLU A 56 15.78 2.10 -8.17
C GLU A 56 14.40 2.49 -7.61
N VAL A 57 13.96 3.73 -7.84
CA VAL A 57 12.63 4.21 -7.45
C VAL A 57 11.55 3.48 -8.27
N ALA A 58 11.77 3.33 -9.58
CA ALA A 58 10.85 2.63 -10.46
C ALA A 58 10.71 1.14 -10.09
N GLU A 59 11.83 0.46 -9.85
CA GLU A 59 11.87 -0.95 -9.44
C GLU A 59 11.16 -1.14 -8.09
N THR A 60 11.48 -0.31 -7.09
CA THR A 60 10.84 -0.37 -5.77
C THR A 60 9.32 -0.17 -5.86
N ALA A 61 8.86 0.73 -6.73
CA ALA A 61 7.43 0.96 -6.94
C ALA A 61 6.75 -0.27 -7.59
N VAL A 62 7.40 -0.90 -8.57
CA VAL A 62 6.89 -2.13 -9.22
C VAL A 62 6.84 -3.28 -8.23
N ASP A 63 7.90 -3.51 -7.47
CA ASP A 63 7.96 -4.58 -6.47
C ASP A 63 6.90 -4.38 -5.38
N THR A 64 6.73 -3.14 -4.90
CA THR A 64 5.70 -2.80 -3.92
C THR A 64 4.30 -3.09 -4.47
N ALA A 65 4.04 -2.73 -5.73
CA ALA A 65 2.76 -3.00 -6.38
C ALA A 65 2.53 -4.50 -6.59
N ALA A 66 3.55 -5.25 -7.02
CA ALA A 66 3.47 -6.70 -7.23
C ALA A 66 3.15 -7.44 -5.92
N ILE A 67 3.79 -7.05 -4.82
CA ILE A 67 3.51 -7.63 -3.49
C ILE A 67 2.08 -7.33 -3.05
N LEU A 68 1.59 -6.10 -3.25
CA LEU A 68 0.21 -5.73 -2.92
C LEU A 68 -0.81 -6.56 -3.72
N VAL A 69 -0.59 -6.71 -5.03
CA VAL A 69 -1.45 -7.55 -5.90
C VAL A 69 -1.39 -9.00 -5.42
N HIS A 70 -0.21 -9.52 -5.14
CA HIS A 70 -0.04 -10.87 -4.64
C HIS A 70 -0.84 -11.09 -3.35
N TRP A 71 -0.71 -10.22 -2.34
CA TRP A 71 -1.43 -10.33 -1.07
C TRP A 71 -2.95 -10.27 -1.20
N ILE A 72 -3.46 -9.42 -2.10
CA ILE A 72 -4.90 -9.32 -2.37
C ILE A 72 -5.39 -10.58 -3.08
N SER A 73 -4.66 -11.05 -4.10
CA SER A 73 -5.05 -12.20 -4.92
C SER A 73 -4.95 -13.53 -4.18
N SER A 74 -3.99 -13.67 -3.26
CA SER A 74 -3.78 -14.91 -2.49
C SER A 74 -4.65 -15.01 -1.25
N GLY A 75 -5.46 -14.00 -0.95
CA GLY A 75 -6.26 -13.96 0.28
C GLY A 75 -5.43 -13.72 1.54
N SER A 76 -4.19 -13.21 1.40
CA SER A 76 -3.36 -12.80 2.56
C SER A 76 -3.97 -11.62 3.31
N ILE A 77 -4.86 -10.88 2.64
CA ILE A 77 -5.78 -9.89 3.23
C ILE A 77 -7.18 -10.45 3.07
N ARG A 78 -7.95 -10.51 4.15
CA ARG A 78 -9.33 -11.01 4.14
C ARG A 78 -10.28 -10.05 4.83
N LYS A 79 -11.56 -10.18 4.51
CA LYS A 79 -12.62 -9.46 5.23
C LYS A 79 -12.80 -10.09 6.61
N LYS A 80 -12.96 -9.25 7.63
CA LYS A 80 -13.39 -9.66 8.97
C LYS A 80 -14.85 -10.12 8.96
#